data_AF-A0A9D6DD49-F1
#
_entry.id   AF-A0A9D6DD49-F1
#
_cell.length_a   1.000
_cell.length_b   1.000
_cell.length_c   1.000
_cell.angle_alpha   90.00
_cell.angle_beta   90.00
_cell.angle_gamma   90.00
#
_symmetry.space_group_name_H-M   'P 1'
#
loop_
_entity.id
_entity.type
_entity.pdbx_description
1 polymer ?
#
loop_
_entity_poly.entity_id
_entity_poly.type
_entity_poly.pdbx_seq_one_letter_code
_entity_poly.pdbx_strand_id
1 'polypeptide(L)'
;MFDRPHHRRIAQVLRALDGDLLRQARCYFGGGTAIVLLLDEYRESLDIDFLCASMEGYRLLRNTVSEQGLGPLLRAPVKYLREVRTDRYGIRTVLEVEGVPIRIEFVSEGRIAVQGVFDPVLQVPTLAREDMYAEKLLANADRGSDESTMSRDIIDLAMMMERWGDIPDHAWNKVMEAYGASAARAFRTAVNRVSDDPAYLSGCLRKMHMDEGLVARIPAVLARSRYAVTNEHGS
;
A
#
# COMPACT_ATOMS: atom_id res chain seq x y z
N MET A 1 2.49 -2.39 -20.35
CA MET A 1 2.63 -3.78 -19.86
C MET A 1 3.68 -3.72 -18.76
N PHE A 2 3.49 -4.40 -17.63
CA PHE A 2 4.49 -4.40 -16.55
C PHE A 2 5.77 -5.10 -16.99
N ASP A 3 6.92 -4.67 -16.52
CA ASP A 3 8.24 -5.20 -16.86
C ASP A 3 8.55 -6.46 -16.05
N ARG A 4 8.18 -6.49 -14.76
CA ARG A 4 8.51 -7.62 -13.88
C ARG A 4 7.52 -8.78 -14.10
N PRO A 5 8.01 -10.04 -14.22
CA PRO A 5 7.14 -11.20 -14.38
C PRO A 5 6.11 -11.35 -13.25
N HIS A 6 6.49 -11.10 -11.99
CA HIS A 6 5.56 -11.20 -10.87
C HIS A 6 4.43 -10.15 -10.93
N HIS A 7 4.75 -8.92 -11.30
CA HIS A 7 3.76 -7.86 -11.47
C HIS A 7 2.80 -8.11 -12.63
N ARG A 8 3.26 -8.76 -13.71
CA ARG A 8 2.35 -9.25 -14.76
C ARG A 8 1.33 -10.24 -14.22
N ARG A 9 1.74 -11.17 -13.34
CA ARG A 9 0.84 -12.14 -12.70
C ARG A 9 -0.12 -11.47 -11.73
N ILE A 10 0.34 -10.52 -10.93
CA ILE A 10 -0.54 -9.69 -10.10
C ILE A 10 -1.61 -9.02 -10.96
N ALA A 11 -1.22 -8.41 -12.08
CA ALA A 11 -2.17 -7.79 -13.00
C ALA A 11 -3.15 -8.78 -13.63
N GLN A 12 -2.75 -10.04 -13.85
CA GLN A 12 -3.66 -11.11 -14.27
C GLN A 12 -4.68 -11.42 -13.17
N VAL A 13 -4.26 -11.52 -11.90
CA VAL A 13 -5.19 -11.70 -10.77
C VAL A 13 -6.16 -10.53 -10.67
N LEU A 14 -5.66 -9.29 -10.73
CA LEU A 14 -6.49 -8.09 -10.65
C LEU A 14 -7.57 -8.06 -11.75
N ARG A 15 -7.20 -8.40 -12.99
CA ARG A 15 -8.16 -8.48 -14.10
C ARG A 15 -9.14 -9.65 -14.02
N ALA A 16 -8.83 -10.68 -13.24
CA ALA A 16 -9.75 -11.78 -12.97
C ALA A 16 -10.80 -11.43 -11.89
N LEU A 17 -10.61 -10.34 -11.14
CA LEU A 17 -11.56 -9.90 -10.12
C LEU A 17 -12.78 -9.18 -10.74
N ASP A 18 -13.89 -9.21 -10.01
CA ASP A 18 -15.07 -8.42 -10.34
C ASP A 18 -14.90 -6.97 -9.87
N GLY A 19 -14.37 -6.13 -10.76
CA GLY A 19 -14.15 -4.71 -10.50
C GLY A 19 -15.43 -3.91 -10.19
N ASP A 20 -16.60 -4.33 -10.68
CA ASP A 20 -17.87 -3.63 -10.39
C ASP A 20 -18.38 -3.96 -8.99
N LEU A 21 -18.27 -5.23 -8.58
CA LEU A 21 -18.59 -5.64 -7.22
C LEU A 21 -17.66 -4.93 -6.23
N LEU A 22 -16.35 -4.87 -6.50
CA LEU A 22 -15.39 -4.12 -5.68
C LEU A 22 -15.73 -2.64 -5.61
N ARG A 23 -16.19 -2.04 -6.72
CA ARG A 23 -16.64 -0.65 -6.77
C ARG A 23 -17.89 -0.43 -5.92
N GLN A 24 -18.87 -1.33 -6.02
CA GLN A 24 -20.07 -1.32 -5.19
C GLN A 24 -19.73 -1.45 -3.71
N ALA A 25 -18.76 -2.31 -3.37
CA ALA A 25 -18.27 -2.48 -2.01
C ALA A 25 -17.41 -1.31 -1.52
N ARG A 26 -17.08 -0.33 -2.37
CA ARG A 26 -16.13 0.75 -2.05
C ARG A 26 -14.81 0.19 -1.50
N CYS A 27 -14.34 -0.87 -2.16
CA CYS A 27 -13.13 -1.61 -1.81
C CYS A 27 -12.08 -1.38 -2.89
N TYR A 28 -10.93 -0.83 -2.49
CA TYR A 28 -9.96 -0.26 -3.42
C TYR A 28 -8.62 -0.98 -3.31
N PHE A 29 -8.05 -1.35 -4.46
CA PHE A 29 -6.69 -1.84 -4.56
C PHE A 29 -5.72 -0.78 -4.04
N GLY A 30 -4.84 -1.20 -3.15
CA GLY A 30 -3.97 -0.32 -2.38
C GLY A 30 -2.69 -1.01 -1.93
N GLY A 31 -2.16 -0.55 -0.80
CA GLY A 31 -0.93 -1.08 -0.24
C GLY A 31 0.31 -0.79 -1.09
N GLY A 32 1.42 -1.47 -0.76
CA GLY A 32 2.70 -1.26 -1.42
C GLY A 32 2.69 -1.65 -2.90
N THR A 33 1.89 -2.64 -3.28
CA THR A 33 1.84 -3.12 -4.66
C THR A 33 1.14 -2.13 -5.57
N ALA A 34 0.02 -1.53 -5.16
CA ALA A 34 -0.63 -0.50 -5.98
C ALA A 34 0.31 0.67 -6.28
N ILE A 35 1.05 1.15 -5.28
CA ILE A 35 2.05 2.22 -5.43
C ILE A 35 3.14 1.80 -6.43
N VAL A 36 3.72 0.61 -6.25
CA VAL A 36 4.78 0.09 -7.12
C VAL A 36 4.34 -0.04 -8.58
N LEU A 37 3.13 -0.54 -8.83
CA LEU A 37 2.59 -0.67 -10.19
C LEU A 37 2.32 0.70 -10.85
N LEU A 38 1.99 1.73 -10.06
CA LEU A 38 1.75 3.09 -10.56
C LEU A 38 3.02 3.94 -10.70
N LEU A 39 4.16 3.47 -10.19
CA LEU A 39 5.44 4.20 -10.13
C LEU A 39 6.58 3.45 -10.85
N ASP A 40 6.27 2.82 -11.99
CA ASP A 40 7.23 2.11 -12.86
C ASP A 40 8.05 1.02 -12.17
N GLU A 41 7.47 0.34 -11.18
CA GLU A 41 8.06 -0.89 -10.62
C GLU A 41 9.46 -0.70 -9.99
N TYR A 42 9.68 0.45 -9.33
CA TYR A 42 10.94 0.85 -8.67
C TYR A 42 11.49 -0.17 -7.66
N ARG A 43 10.63 -1.06 -7.16
CA ARG A 43 10.98 -2.27 -6.41
C ARG A 43 10.01 -3.38 -6.77
N GLU A 44 10.28 -4.60 -6.34
CA GLU A 44 9.29 -5.67 -6.42
C GLU A 44 8.30 -5.61 -5.24
N SER A 45 7.04 -5.94 -5.51
CA SER A 45 5.98 -6.09 -4.51
C SER A 45 5.19 -7.35 -4.83
N LEU A 46 4.91 -8.16 -3.80
CA LEU A 46 4.54 -9.56 -4.00
C LEU A 46 3.04 -9.85 -3.81
N ASP A 47 2.40 -9.06 -2.95
CA ASP A 47 1.05 -9.34 -2.46
C ASP A 47 0.02 -8.38 -3.06
N ILE A 48 -1.26 -8.70 -2.92
CA ILE A 48 -2.38 -7.86 -3.35
C ILE A 48 -3.18 -7.46 -2.12
N ASP A 49 -3.26 -6.15 -1.87
CA ASP A 49 -4.03 -5.59 -0.76
C ASP A 49 -5.17 -4.74 -1.28
N PHE A 50 -6.36 -4.95 -0.76
CA PHE A 50 -7.52 -4.11 -0.95
C PHE A 50 -7.96 -3.50 0.38
N LEU A 51 -8.36 -2.24 0.39
CA LEU A 51 -8.86 -1.53 1.57
C LEU A 51 -10.34 -1.19 1.40
N CYS A 52 -11.13 -1.48 2.43
CA CYS A 52 -12.56 -1.17 2.49
C CYS A 52 -12.88 -0.44 3.79
N ALA A 53 -13.11 0.87 3.73
CA ALA A 53 -13.56 1.65 4.89
C ALA A 53 -15.09 1.68 5.07
N SER A 54 -15.85 1.13 4.10
CA SER A 54 -17.31 1.04 4.22
C SER A 54 -17.71 -0.20 5.02
N MET A 55 -18.46 -0.01 6.12
CA MET A 55 -19.03 -1.13 6.87
C MET A 55 -20.02 -1.94 6.02
N GLU A 56 -20.86 -1.28 5.23
CA GLU A 56 -21.80 -1.94 4.31
C GLU A 56 -21.06 -2.68 3.19
N GLY A 57 -20.02 -2.06 2.64
CA GLY A 57 -19.16 -2.64 1.62
C GLY A 57 -18.42 -3.88 2.12
N TYR A 58 -17.84 -3.81 3.32
CA TYR A 58 -17.15 -4.95 3.92
C TYR A 58 -18.12 -6.10 4.25
N ARG A 59 -19.34 -5.78 4.70
CA ARG A 59 -20.40 -6.77 4.88
C ARG A 59 -20.79 -7.43 3.56
N LEU A 60 -20.88 -6.68 2.47
CA LEU A 60 -21.11 -7.24 1.12
C LEU A 60 -20.00 -8.24 0.75
N LEU A 61 -18.72 -7.86 0.91
CA LEU A 61 -17.59 -8.76 0.66
C LEU A 61 -17.68 -10.04 1.50
N ARG A 62 -17.92 -9.90 2.81
CA ARG A 62 -18.04 -11.04 3.74
C ARG A 62 -19.16 -12.01 3.37
N ASN A 63 -20.27 -11.51 2.85
CA ASN A 63 -21.39 -12.35 2.41
C ASN A 63 -21.20 -12.94 1.01
N THR A 64 -20.22 -12.43 0.25
CA THR A 64 -19.91 -12.90 -1.11
C THR A 64 -18.95 -14.09 -1.11
N VAL A 65 -18.03 -14.13 -0.15
CA VAL A 65 -17.00 -15.18 -0.04
C VAL A 65 -17.45 -16.33 0.85
N SER A 66 -16.84 -17.50 0.65
CA SER A 66 -16.94 -18.65 1.55
C SER A 66 -15.56 -19.26 1.75
N GLU A 67 -15.42 -20.21 2.67
CA GLU A 67 -14.15 -20.92 2.89
C GLU A 67 -13.61 -21.58 1.61
N GLN A 68 -14.52 -22.01 0.73
CA GLN A 68 -14.21 -22.67 -0.54
C GLN A 68 -13.72 -21.70 -1.63
N GLY A 69 -13.90 -20.38 -1.47
CA GLY A 69 -13.44 -19.42 -2.48
C GLY A 69 -13.98 -18.01 -2.36
N LEU A 70 -13.47 -17.15 -3.25
CA LEU A 70 -13.87 -15.74 -3.37
C LEU A 70 -15.23 -15.58 -4.08
N GLY A 71 -15.82 -16.67 -4.57
CA GLY A 71 -17.16 -16.69 -5.16
C GLY A 71 -17.30 -15.68 -6.30
N PRO A 72 -18.37 -14.87 -6.32
CA PRO A 72 -18.60 -13.83 -7.34
C PRO A 72 -17.52 -12.75 -7.45
N LEU A 73 -16.56 -12.66 -6.52
CA LEU A 73 -15.43 -11.73 -6.66
C LEU A 73 -14.46 -12.14 -7.78
N LEU A 74 -14.51 -13.38 -8.27
CA LEU A 74 -13.73 -13.82 -9.43
C LEU A 74 -14.65 -13.99 -10.65
N ARG A 75 -14.32 -13.30 -11.73
CA ARG A 75 -14.96 -13.43 -13.05
C ARG A 75 -14.36 -14.56 -13.89
N ALA A 76 -13.15 -15.00 -13.55
CA ALA A 76 -12.47 -16.12 -14.19
C ALA A 76 -11.91 -17.07 -13.13
N PRO A 77 -11.87 -18.39 -13.39
CA PRO A 77 -11.32 -19.34 -12.43
C PRO A 77 -9.83 -19.09 -12.21
N VAL A 78 -9.44 -18.98 -10.94
CA VAL A 78 -8.06 -18.93 -10.48
C VAL A 78 -7.86 -20.05 -9.47
N LYS A 79 -6.72 -20.74 -9.53
CA LYS A 79 -6.43 -21.84 -8.61
C LYS A 79 -6.13 -21.30 -7.21
N TYR A 80 -6.74 -21.93 -6.20
CA TYR A 80 -6.49 -21.65 -4.79
C TYR A 80 -5.37 -22.55 -4.27
N LEU A 81 -4.44 -21.97 -3.51
CA LEU A 81 -3.42 -22.70 -2.75
C LEU A 81 -3.75 -22.80 -1.27
N ARG A 82 -4.71 -21.99 -0.80
CA ARG A 82 -5.23 -22.00 0.56
C ARG A 82 -6.72 -21.67 0.53
N GLU A 83 -7.47 -22.21 1.47
CA GLU A 83 -8.85 -21.82 1.72
C GLU A 83 -8.94 -20.32 2.05
N VAL A 84 -10.11 -19.74 1.81
CA VAL A 84 -10.37 -18.35 2.18
C VAL A 84 -10.60 -18.26 3.68
N ARG A 85 -9.75 -17.51 4.36
CA ARG A 85 -9.89 -17.22 5.79
C ARG A 85 -10.53 -15.85 5.96
N THR A 86 -11.50 -15.78 6.85
CA THR A 86 -12.17 -14.51 7.19
C THR A 86 -12.09 -14.27 8.69
N ASP A 87 -11.78 -13.04 9.08
CA ASP A 87 -11.88 -12.58 10.46
C ASP A 87 -12.56 -11.20 10.51
N ARG A 88 -12.50 -10.54 11.67
CA ARG A 88 -13.09 -9.22 11.86
C ARG A 88 -12.46 -8.17 10.94
N TYR A 89 -11.18 -8.31 10.60
CA TYR A 89 -10.35 -7.28 9.97
C TYR A 89 -9.95 -7.62 8.54
N GLY A 90 -10.04 -8.87 8.09
CA GLY A 90 -9.78 -9.18 6.70
C GLY A 90 -10.31 -10.50 6.17
N ILE A 91 -10.33 -10.58 4.85
CA ILE A 91 -10.56 -11.77 4.03
C ILE A 91 -9.25 -12.08 3.31
N ARG A 92 -8.69 -13.27 3.50
CA ARG A 92 -7.34 -13.63 3.05
C ARG A 92 -7.31 -14.99 2.38
N THR A 93 -6.55 -15.09 1.30
CA THR A 93 -6.24 -16.37 0.65
C THR A 93 -4.93 -16.27 -0.14
N VAL A 94 -4.50 -17.38 -0.73
CA VAL A 94 -3.36 -17.46 -1.63
C VAL A 94 -3.84 -18.09 -2.94
N LEU A 95 -3.65 -17.36 -4.03
CA LEU A 95 -3.98 -17.79 -5.38
C LEU A 95 -2.70 -18.26 -6.09
N GLU A 96 -2.84 -19.11 -7.11
CA GLU A 96 -1.75 -19.51 -8.00
C GLU A 96 -1.98 -18.94 -9.40
N VAL A 97 -0.93 -18.31 -9.94
CA VAL A 97 -0.86 -17.91 -11.35
C VAL A 97 0.45 -18.41 -11.91
N GLU A 98 0.40 -19.21 -12.97
CA GLU A 98 1.59 -19.78 -13.63
C GLU A 98 2.54 -20.51 -12.64
N GLY A 99 1.97 -21.24 -11.66
CA GLY A 99 2.75 -21.95 -10.63
C GLY A 99 3.32 -21.06 -9.51
N VAL A 100 3.04 -19.75 -9.52
CA VAL A 100 3.54 -18.81 -8.51
C VAL A 100 2.43 -18.43 -7.52
N PRO A 101 2.68 -18.52 -6.19
CA PRO A 101 1.73 -18.10 -5.18
C PRO A 101 1.63 -16.56 -5.11
N ILE A 102 0.41 -16.05 -5.02
CA ILE A 102 0.10 -14.63 -4.80
C ILE A 102 -0.87 -14.53 -3.63
N ARG A 103 -0.44 -13.88 -2.55
CA ARG A 103 -1.33 -13.58 -1.42
C ARG A 103 -2.26 -12.44 -1.82
N ILE A 104 -3.54 -12.60 -1.49
CA ILE A 104 -4.54 -11.53 -1.63
C ILE A 104 -5.26 -11.32 -0.30
N GLU A 105 -5.47 -10.06 0.03
CA GLU A 105 -6.11 -9.61 1.25
C GLU A 105 -7.11 -8.47 0.98
N PHE A 106 -8.30 -8.57 1.55
CA PHE A 106 -9.27 -7.48 1.63
C PHE A 106 -9.40 -7.05 3.09
N VAL A 107 -8.92 -5.86 3.42
CA VAL A 107 -8.83 -5.32 4.78
C VAL A 107 -10.02 -4.41 5.06
N SER A 108 -10.63 -4.59 6.23
CA SER A 108 -11.55 -3.60 6.80
C SER A 108 -10.73 -2.44 7.38
N GLU A 109 -10.72 -1.30 6.69
CA GLU A 109 -10.00 -0.10 7.12
C GLU A 109 -10.86 0.73 8.06
N GLY A 110 -10.48 0.81 9.34
CA GLY A 110 -11.25 1.50 10.37
C GLY A 110 -10.66 2.82 10.83
N ARG A 111 -9.44 3.16 10.41
CA ARG A 111 -8.68 4.32 10.90
C ARG A 111 -9.06 5.59 10.15
N ILE A 112 -9.22 5.51 8.83
CA ILE A 112 -9.51 6.65 7.96
C ILE A 112 -10.56 6.33 6.90
N ALA A 113 -11.29 7.35 6.46
CA ALA A 113 -12.10 7.24 5.26
C ALA A 113 -11.21 7.19 4.02
N VAL A 114 -11.46 6.21 3.13
CA VAL A 114 -10.75 6.07 1.85
C VAL A 114 -11.67 6.23 0.65
N GLN A 115 -11.09 6.75 -0.42
CA GLN A 115 -11.67 6.93 -1.74
C GLN A 115 -10.70 6.45 -2.82
N GLY A 116 -11.25 6.25 -4.00
CA GLY A 116 -10.50 5.77 -5.14
C GLY A 116 -11.30 5.89 -6.42
N VAL A 117 -10.64 5.58 -7.52
CA VAL A 117 -11.22 5.61 -8.86
C VAL A 117 -11.00 4.27 -9.54
N PHE A 118 -11.86 3.93 -10.49
CA PHE A 118 -11.66 2.72 -11.29
C PHE A 118 -10.45 2.90 -12.20
N ASP A 119 -9.50 1.98 -12.11
CA ASP A 119 -8.33 1.97 -12.99
C ASP A 119 -8.64 1.15 -14.26
N PRO A 120 -8.64 1.76 -15.45
CA PRO A 120 -9.00 1.05 -16.69
C PRO A 120 -7.93 0.05 -17.16
N VAL A 121 -6.70 0.11 -16.64
CA VAL A 121 -5.61 -0.82 -17.00
C VAL A 121 -5.62 -2.04 -16.07
N LEU A 122 -5.81 -1.81 -14.78
CA LEU A 122 -5.88 -2.86 -13.75
C LEU A 122 -7.27 -3.50 -13.64
N GLN A 123 -8.31 -2.83 -14.17
CA GLN A 123 -9.72 -3.27 -14.17
C GLN A 123 -10.34 -3.42 -12.76
N VAL A 124 -9.82 -2.68 -11.78
CA VAL A 124 -10.32 -2.66 -10.40
C VAL A 124 -10.36 -1.23 -9.86
N PRO A 125 -11.22 -0.92 -8.86
CA PRO A 125 -11.09 0.31 -8.09
C PRO A 125 -9.71 0.36 -7.42
N THR A 126 -9.02 1.49 -7.54
CA THR A 126 -7.69 1.71 -6.98
C THR A 126 -7.72 2.98 -6.13
N LEU A 127 -7.02 2.96 -5.00
CA LEU A 127 -7.00 4.09 -4.06
C LEU A 127 -6.57 5.39 -4.75
N ALA A 128 -7.15 6.51 -4.30
CA ALA A 128 -6.67 7.82 -4.70
C ALA A 128 -5.25 8.03 -4.15
N ARG A 129 -4.40 8.77 -4.87
CA ARG A 129 -3.00 9.03 -4.46
C ARG A 129 -2.88 9.62 -3.06
N GLU A 130 -3.79 10.51 -2.72
CA GLU A 130 -3.89 11.12 -1.40
C GLU A 130 -4.11 10.09 -0.29
N ASP A 131 -4.95 9.09 -0.53
CA ASP A 131 -5.20 8.02 0.44
C ASP A 131 -4.10 6.99 0.46
N MET A 132 -3.39 6.79 -0.66
CA MET A 132 -2.14 6.02 -0.64
C MET A 132 -1.09 6.69 0.25
N TYR A 133 -0.98 8.03 0.23
CA TYR A 133 -0.12 8.76 1.17
C TYR A 133 -0.56 8.56 2.61
N ALA A 134 -1.85 8.74 2.90
CA ALA A 134 -2.39 8.59 4.25
C ALA A 134 -2.13 7.17 4.79
N GLU A 135 -2.44 6.13 4.01
CA GLU A 135 -2.20 4.74 4.40
C GLU A 135 -0.72 4.42 4.63
N LYS A 136 0.16 4.96 3.79
CA LYS A 136 1.61 4.77 3.97
C LYS A 136 2.15 5.48 5.20
N LEU A 137 1.61 6.66 5.53
CA LEU A 137 1.93 7.36 6.77
C LEU A 137 1.46 6.58 7.99
N LEU A 138 0.24 6.04 7.97
CA LEU A 138 -0.28 5.18 9.05
C LEU A 138 0.56 3.92 9.21
N ALA A 139 0.88 3.23 8.11
CA ALA A 139 1.75 2.06 8.14
C ALA A 139 3.14 2.41 8.73
N ASN A 140 3.75 3.52 8.30
CA ASN A 140 5.01 3.97 8.88
C ASN A 140 4.89 4.29 10.39
N ALA A 141 3.77 4.85 10.83
CA ALA A 141 3.52 5.08 12.24
C ALA A 141 3.36 3.77 13.04
N ASP A 142 2.71 2.76 12.47
CA ASP A 142 2.45 1.47 13.12
C ASP A 142 3.69 0.60 13.25
N ARG A 143 4.53 0.54 12.20
CA ARG A 143 5.66 -0.42 12.11
C ARG A 143 6.99 0.17 11.67
N GLY A 144 7.10 1.48 11.50
CA GLY A 144 8.31 2.11 10.96
C GLY A 144 9.56 1.95 11.84
N SER A 145 9.39 1.67 13.13
CA SER A 145 10.50 1.36 14.06
C SER A 145 10.95 -0.11 14.01
N ASP A 146 10.21 -0.99 13.36
CA ASP A 146 10.58 -2.40 13.20
C ASP A 146 11.55 -2.56 12.03
N GLU A 147 12.81 -2.89 12.34
CA GLU A 147 13.87 -3.05 11.35
C GLU A 147 13.59 -4.17 10.34
N SER A 148 12.72 -5.15 10.67
CA SER A 148 12.30 -6.20 9.74
C SER A 148 11.52 -5.65 8.54
N THR A 149 10.94 -4.46 8.67
CA THR A 149 10.22 -3.76 7.60
C THR A 149 11.15 -3.05 6.62
N MET A 150 12.45 -2.95 6.95
CA MET A 150 13.49 -2.33 6.12
C MET A 150 13.19 -0.87 5.76
N SER A 151 12.51 -0.11 6.63
CA SER A 151 12.07 1.26 6.35
C SER A 151 11.26 1.39 5.04
N ARG A 152 10.60 0.30 4.61
CA ARG A 152 9.91 0.24 3.32
C ARG A 152 8.85 1.34 3.18
N ASP A 153 8.10 1.63 4.24
CA ASP A 153 7.00 2.61 4.17
C ASP A 153 7.54 4.05 3.98
N ILE A 154 8.63 4.44 4.64
CA ILE A 154 9.25 5.76 4.42
C ILE A 154 9.96 5.86 3.06
N ILE A 155 10.54 4.75 2.57
CA ILE A 155 11.12 4.68 1.23
C ILE A 155 10.02 4.80 0.16
N ASP A 156 8.91 4.07 0.32
CA ASP A 156 7.74 4.19 -0.55
C ASP A 156 7.22 5.64 -0.56
N LEU A 157 7.11 6.30 0.60
CA LEU A 157 6.73 7.71 0.70
C LEU A 157 7.68 8.63 -0.07
N ALA A 158 8.99 8.40 0.01
CA ALA A 158 9.97 9.16 -0.76
C ALA A 158 9.76 8.98 -2.28
N MET A 159 9.52 7.74 -2.73
CA MET A 159 9.25 7.46 -4.14
C MET A 159 7.95 8.10 -4.63
N MET A 160 6.90 8.08 -3.80
CA MET A 160 5.65 8.78 -4.09
C MET A 160 5.90 10.29 -4.18
N MET A 161 6.63 10.87 -3.23
CA MET A 161 6.95 12.31 -3.24
C MET A 161 7.75 12.72 -4.48
N GLU A 162 8.72 11.91 -4.90
CA GLU A 162 9.52 12.17 -6.10
C GLU A 162 8.67 12.22 -7.37
N ARG A 163 7.62 11.38 -7.45
CA ARG A 163 6.83 11.18 -8.68
C ARG A 163 5.49 11.92 -8.71
N TRP A 164 4.87 12.14 -7.55
CA TRP A 164 3.55 12.75 -7.41
C TRP A 164 3.58 14.13 -6.73
N GLY A 165 4.75 14.57 -6.25
CA GLY A 165 4.90 15.81 -5.50
C GLY A 165 4.65 15.62 -4.00
N ASP A 166 4.73 16.72 -3.26
CA ASP A 166 4.66 16.71 -1.79
C ASP A 166 3.38 16.03 -1.25
N ILE A 167 3.50 15.51 -0.03
CA ILE A 167 2.37 14.88 0.66
C ILE A 167 1.26 15.93 0.88
N PRO A 168 0.04 15.73 0.33
CA PRO A 168 -1.03 16.71 0.43
C PRO A 168 -1.49 16.95 1.87
N ASP A 169 -1.94 18.17 2.16
CA ASP A 169 -2.48 18.54 3.48
C ASP A 169 -3.63 17.67 3.93
N HIS A 170 -4.50 17.27 2.99
CA HIS A 170 -5.64 16.44 3.32
C HIS A 170 -5.24 15.01 3.73
N ALA A 171 -4.16 14.46 3.15
CA ALA A 171 -3.59 13.19 3.60
C ALA A 171 -3.08 13.30 5.04
N TRP A 172 -2.35 14.38 5.35
CA TRP A 172 -1.92 14.66 6.72
C TRP A 172 -3.09 14.86 7.67
N ASN A 173 -4.13 15.60 7.28
CA ASN A 173 -5.29 15.83 8.13
C ASN A 173 -5.98 14.52 8.54
N LYS A 174 -6.18 13.59 7.59
CA LYS A 174 -6.73 12.25 7.88
C LYS A 174 -5.89 11.49 8.89
N VAL A 175 -4.57 11.47 8.68
CA VAL A 175 -3.62 10.76 9.54
C VAL A 175 -3.56 11.38 10.93
N MET A 176 -3.58 12.71 11.01
CA MET A 176 -3.55 13.46 12.28
C MET A 176 -4.86 13.34 13.05
N GLU A 177 -6.00 13.23 12.38
CA GLU A 177 -7.28 12.92 13.02
C GLU A 177 -7.26 11.53 13.66
N ALA A 178 -6.71 10.54 12.95
CA ALA A 178 -6.64 9.17 13.45
C ALA A 178 -5.59 9.01 14.59
N TYR A 179 -4.36 9.48 14.37
CA TYR A 179 -3.19 9.15 15.22
C TYR A 179 -2.61 10.35 15.97
N GLY A 180 -3.10 11.56 15.72
CA GLY A 180 -2.55 12.79 16.27
C GLY A 180 -1.08 13.02 15.89
N ALA A 181 -0.38 13.79 16.72
CA ALA A 181 1.02 14.14 16.49
C ALA A 181 1.99 12.94 16.50
N SER A 182 1.55 11.75 16.89
CA SER A 182 2.38 10.54 16.88
C SER A 182 2.82 10.16 15.46
N ALA A 183 1.94 10.31 14.47
CA ALA A 183 2.26 9.99 13.08
C ALA A 183 3.33 10.92 12.50
N ALA A 184 3.23 12.22 12.78
CA ALA A 184 4.25 13.19 12.39
C ALA A 184 5.61 12.91 13.05
N ARG A 185 5.62 12.50 14.33
CA ARG A 185 6.85 12.07 15.01
C ARG A 185 7.43 10.80 14.38
N ALA A 186 6.61 9.79 14.10
CA ALA A 186 7.06 8.56 13.48
C ALA A 186 7.61 8.79 12.05
N PHE A 187 6.97 9.64 11.26
CA PHE A 187 7.49 10.08 9.97
C PHE A 187 8.89 10.69 10.12
N ARG A 188 9.04 11.67 11.02
CA ARG A 188 10.33 12.33 11.29
C ARG A 188 11.41 11.36 11.73
N THR A 189 11.11 10.46 12.67
CA THR A 189 12.05 9.43 13.12
C THR A 189 12.51 8.57 11.95
N ALA A 190 11.60 8.16 11.06
CA ALA A 190 11.94 7.38 9.88
C ALA A 190 12.78 8.18 8.87
N VAL A 191 12.47 9.47 8.65
CA VAL A 191 13.28 10.37 7.82
C VAL A 191 14.70 10.48 8.36
N ASN A 192 14.87 10.78 9.65
CA ASN A 192 16.19 10.89 10.28
C ASN A 192 16.97 9.57 10.14
N ARG A 193 16.31 8.43 10.38
CA ARG A 193 16.96 7.11 10.26
C ARG A 193 17.57 6.88 8.87
N VAL A 194 16.83 7.17 7.81
CA VAL A 194 17.32 6.95 6.44
C VAL A 194 18.25 8.05 5.93
N SER A 195 18.23 9.23 6.56
CA SER A 195 19.08 10.37 6.19
C SER A 195 20.43 10.36 6.90
N ASP A 196 20.44 9.99 8.18
CA ASP A 196 21.64 10.03 9.03
C ASP A 196 22.51 8.77 8.89
N ASP A 197 21.94 7.67 8.38
CA ASP A 197 22.65 6.40 8.18
C ASP A 197 22.54 5.91 6.71
N PRO A 198 23.38 6.44 5.80
CA PRO A 198 23.40 6.02 4.40
C PRO A 198 23.72 4.54 4.20
N ALA A 199 24.49 3.94 5.11
CA ALA A 199 24.83 2.51 5.04
C ALA A 199 23.60 1.64 5.31
N TYR A 200 22.79 2.02 6.31
CA TYR A 200 21.49 1.41 6.56
C TYR A 200 20.56 1.53 5.35
N LEU A 201 20.38 2.74 4.80
CA LEU A 201 19.54 2.96 3.64
C LEU A 201 20.01 2.13 2.42
N SER A 202 21.31 2.11 2.15
CA SER A 202 21.89 1.25 1.09
C SER A 202 21.56 -0.23 1.30
N GLY A 203 21.64 -0.72 2.55
CA GLY A 203 21.24 -2.07 2.92
C GLY A 203 19.77 -2.37 2.64
N CYS A 204 18.87 -1.43 2.96
CA CYS A 204 17.44 -1.53 2.65
C CYS A 204 17.19 -1.59 1.14
N LEU A 205 17.79 -0.69 0.37
CA LEU A 205 17.64 -0.64 -1.09
C LEU A 205 18.11 -1.93 -1.75
N ARG A 206 19.26 -2.46 -1.34
CA ARG A 206 19.80 -3.72 -1.86
C ARG A 206 18.87 -4.90 -1.58
N LYS A 207 18.36 -5.03 -0.35
CA LYS A 207 17.42 -6.09 0.03
C LYS A 207 16.08 -6.00 -0.73
N MET A 208 15.69 -4.79 -1.15
CA MET A 208 14.49 -4.57 -1.96
C MET A 208 14.76 -4.56 -3.48
N HIS A 209 16.00 -4.85 -3.90
CA HIS A 209 16.43 -4.84 -5.30
C HIS A 209 16.11 -3.50 -6.01
N MET A 210 16.36 -2.41 -5.31
CA MET A 210 16.18 -1.04 -5.79
C MET A 210 17.50 -0.47 -6.34
N ASP A 211 17.40 0.58 -7.16
CA ASP A 211 18.54 1.35 -7.64
C ASP A 211 19.35 1.93 -6.47
N GLU A 212 20.63 1.58 -6.37
CA GLU A 212 21.51 2.07 -5.31
C GLU A 212 21.73 3.60 -5.38
N GLY A 213 21.55 4.22 -6.56
CA GLY A 213 21.59 5.67 -6.73
C GLY A 213 20.49 6.42 -5.95
N LEU A 214 19.47 5.71 -5.46
CA LEU A 214 18.44 6.28 -4.61
C LEU A 214 18.95 6.67 -3.21
N VAL A 215 20.11 6.16 -2.77
CA VAL A 215 20.68 6.48 -1.45
C VAL A 215 20.89 7.99 -1.25
N ALA A 216 21.24 8.72 -2.32
CA ALA A 216 21.41 10.17 -2.27
C ALA A 216 20.09 10.92 -2.50
N ARG A 217 19.17 10.35 -3.29
CA ARG A 217 17.91 11.01 -3.69
C ARG A 217 16.84 10.98 -2.60
N ILE A 218 16.68 9.84 -1.92
CA ILE A 218 15.63 9.64 -0.92
C ILE A 218 15.70 10.68 0.21
N PRO A 219 16.85 10.92 0.87
CA PRO A 219 16.95 11.96 1.89
C PRO A 219 16.61 13.35 1.36
N ALA A 220 17.09 13.69 0.15
CA ALA A 220 16.83 14.99 -0.47
C ALA A 220 15.36 15.23 -0.84
N VAL A 221 14.63 14.16 -1.18
CA VAL A 221 13.18 14.23 -1.43
C VAL A 221 12.42 14.38 -0.10
N LEU A 222 12.75 13.56 0.90
CA LEU A 222 12.08 13.58 2.20
C LEU A 222 12.26 14.92 2.94
N ALA A 223 13.43 15.55 2.80
CA ALA A 223 13.72 16.86 3.39
C ALA A 223 12.79 18.00 2.92
N ARG A 224 12.07 17.83 1.80
CA ARG A 224 11.08 18.80 1.29
C ARG A 224 9.81 18.81 2.12
N SER A 225 9.51 17.72 2.82
CA SER A 225 8.32 17.62 3.66
C SER A 225 8.43 18.56 4.86
N ARG A 226 7.40 19.38 5.09
CA ARG A 226 7.35 20.25 6.28
C ARG A 226 7.40 19.49 7.61
N TYR A 227 7.08 18.19 7.60
CA TYR A 227 7.13 17.34 8.80
C TYR A 227 8.50 16.68 9.01
N ALA A 228 9.45 16.87 8.09
CA ALA A 228 10.82 16.37 8.22
C ALA A 228 11.66 17.20 9.21
N VAL A 229 11.35 18.49 9.39
CA VAL A 229 12.11 19.40 10.26
C VAL A 229 11.40 19.62 11.60
N THR A 230 12.14 19.84 12.68
CA THR A 230 11.60 20.39 13.92
C THR A 230 11.24 21.87 13.70
N ASN A 231 9.96 22.22 13.73
CA ASN A 231 9.62 23.55 14.19
C ASN A 231 9.97 23.58 15.68
N GLU A 232 11.17 24.04 16.02
CA GLU A 232 11.50 24.41 17.40
C GLU A 232 10.72 25.65 17.86
N HIS A 233 9.86 26.24 17.04
CA HIS A 233 9.10 27.43 17.41
C HIS A 233 7.59 27.19 17.24
N GLY A 234 6.98 26.75 18.33
CA GLY A 234 5.54 26.78 18.56
C GLY A 234 5.34 27.11 20.04
N SER A 235 5.05 28.38 20.29
CA SER A 235 4.96 29.10 21.57
C SER A 235 4.18 28.41 22.68
#